data_AF-A0A9E5HMT3-F1
#
_entry.id   AF-A0A9E5HMT3-F1
#
_cell.length_a   1.000
_cell.length_b   1.000
_cell.length_c   1.000
_cell.angle_alpha   90.00
_cell.angle_beta   90.00
_cell.angle_gamma   90.00
#
_symmetry.space_group_name_H-M   'P 1'
#
loop_
_entity.id
_entity.type
_entity.pdbx_description
1 polymer ?
#
loop_
_entity_poly.entity_id
_entity_poly.type
_entity_poly.pdbx_seq_one_letter_code
_entity_poly.pdbx_strand_id
1 'polypeptide(L)'
;PQSPIRHGKGPLVITGLAWTGRGAITRVDVSIDGGKNWQEARLAKPGEKMALTRFYLDIEWDGGEMFLQSRAHDDTGYVQPTKDQLREVRGLNSIYHNNCIQTWWVKPNGEAENVEIS
;
A
#
# COMPACT_ATOMS: atom_id res chain seq x y z
N PRO A 1 -1.64 6.91 -7.75
CA PRO A 1 -2.93 7.57 -8.08
C PRO A 1 -2.72 8.60 -9.17
N GLN A 2 -3.13 8.30 -10.40
CA GLN A 2 -2.92 9.23 -11.52
C GLN A 2 -3.95 10.37 -11.52
N SER A 3 -5.01 10.26 -10.71
CA SER A 3 -6.05 11.27 -10.56
C SER A 3 -5.99 11.91 -9.17
N PRO A 4 -6.03 13.25 -9.08
CA PRO A 4 -6.09 13.94 -7.80
C PRO A 4 -7.40 13.67 -7.05
N ILE A 5 -7.36 13.76 -5.72
CA ILE A 5 -8.57 13.81 -4.88
C ILE A 5 -9.21 15.19 -5.05
N ARG A 6 -10.43 15.24 -5.61
CA ARG A 6 -11.09 16.51 -6.00
C ARG A 6 -12.28 16.92 -5.13
N HIS A 7 -12.81 16.01 -4.32
CA HIS A 7 -14.02 16.27 -3.53
C HIS A 7 -13.76 17.08 -2.24
N GLY A 8 -12.51 17.47 -1.98
CA GLY A 8 -12.12 18.17 -0.75
C GLY A 8 -12.07 17.24 0.46
N LYS A 9 -12.18 17.83 1.65
CA LYS A 9 -12.13 17.13 2.94
C LYS A 9 -13.37 16.22 3.12
N GLY A 10 -13.24 15.24 4.00
CA GLY A 10 -14.30 14.33 4.40
C GLY A 10 -14.05 12.90 3.94
N PRO A 11 -15.11 12.10 3.71
CA PRO A 11 -14.99 10.68 3.42
C PRO A 11 -14.10 10.42 2.20
N LEU A 12 -13.08 9.59 2.38
CA LEU A 12 -12.17 9.14 1.33
C LEU A 12 -11.98 7.63 1.41
N VAL A 13 -12.10 6.95 0.26
CA VAL A 13 -11.84 5.51 0.16
C VAL A 13 -10.48 5.29 -0.46
N ILE A 14 -9.54 4.77 0.32
CA ILE A 14 -8.28 4.24 -0.18
C ILE A 14 -8.55 2.83 -0.71
N THR A 15 -8.19 2.54 -1.96
CA THR A 15 -8.34 1.20 -2.54
C THR A 15 -7.12 0.80 -3.35
N GLY A 16 -6.85 -0.51 -3.37
CA GLY A 16 -5.73 -1.07 -4.09
C GLY A 16 -5.90 -2.55 -4.39
N LEU A 17 -4.84 -3.14 -4.91
CA LEU A 17 -4.74 -4.56 -5.22
C LEU A 17 -3.54 -5.15 -4.48
N ALA A 18 -3.70 -6.37 -3.98
CA ALA A 18 -2.64 -7.19 -3.41
C ALA A 18 -2.68 -8.58 -4.05
N TRP A 19 -1.54 -9.25 -4.16
CA TRP A 19 -1.45 -10.64 -4.61
C TRP A 19 -0.18 -11.30 -4.07
N THR A 20 -0.16 -12.62 -4.05
CA THR A 20 1.05 -13.41 -3.78
C THR A 20 1.11 -14.58 -4.77
N GLY A 21 2.30 -14.96 -5.20
CA GLY A 21 2.52 -16.17 -5.98
C GLY A 21 2.64 -17.44 -5.12
N ARG A 22 2.58 -17.32 -3.78
CA ARG A 22 2.83 -18.41 -2.83
C ARG A 22 1.56 -18.98 -2.19
N GLY A 23 0.43 -18.31 -2.32
CA GLY A 23 -0.81 -18.70 -1.68
C GLY A 23 -1.88 -17.62 -1.83
N ALA A 24 -2.64 -17.35 -0.78
CA ALA A 24 -3.71 -16.33 -0.75
C ALA A 24 -3.34 -15.12 0.13
N ILE A 25 -3.81 -13.93 -0.25
CA ILE A 25 -3.75 -12.74 0.61
C ILE A 25 -4.71 -12.93 1.79
N THR A 26 -4.18 -12.78 3.00
CA THR A 26 -4.95 -12.91 4.25
C THR A 26 -5.27 -11.56 4.85
N ARG A 27 -4.42 -10.55 4.62
CA ARG A 27 -4.53 -9.23 5.22
C ARG A 27 -3.76 -8.19 4.41
N VAL A 28 -4.28 -6.96 4.38
CA VAL A 28 -3.56 -5.79 3.85
C VAL A 28 -3.61 -4.69 4.89
N ASP A 29 -2.44 -4.19 5.27
CA ASP A 29 -2.33 -2.99 6.09
C ASP A 29 -2.15 -1.77 5.21
N VAL A 30 -2.75 -0.65 5.60
CA VAL A 30 -2.57 0.66 4.97
C VAL A 30 -2.04 1.63 6.00
N SER A 31 -1.05 2.42 5.61
CA SER A 31 -0.52 3.54 6.39
C SER A 31 -0.79 4.84 5.64
N ILE A 32 -1.09 5.90 6.39
CA ILE A 32 -1.22 7.27 5.85
C ILE A 32 -0.07 8.18 6.27
N ASP A 33 0.86 7.69 7.08
CA ASP A 33 1.94 8.46 7.70
C ASP A 33 3.34 7.90 7.39
N GLY A 34 3.45 7.16 6.28
CA GLY A 34 4.72 6.66 5.78
C GLY A 34 5.22 5.40 6.48
N GLY A 35 4.32 4.61 7.04
CA GLY A 35 4.62 3.31 7.64
C GLY A 35 4.90 3.36 9.14
N LYS A 36 4.66 4.50 9.80
CA LYS A 36 4.78 4.64 11.27
C LYS A 36 3.62 3.94 11.97
N ASN A 37 2.41 4.16 11.48
CA ASN A 37 1.20 3.49 11.98
C ASN A 37 0.48 2.77 10.84
N TRP A 38 -0.15 1.64 11.18
CA TRP A 38 -0.81 0.75 10.22
C TRP A 38 -2.24 0.47 10.65
N GLN A 39 -3.17 0.56 9.70
CA GLN A 39 -4.57 0.20 9.88
C GLN A 39 -4.90 -0.96 8.95
N GLU A 40 -5.59 -1.97 9.46
CA GLU A 40 -6.01 -3.10 8.64
C GLU A 40 -7.14 -2.69 7.69
N ALA A 41 -6.92 -2.90 6.40
CA ALA A 41 -7.91 -2.65 5.36
C ALA A 41 -8.85 -3.85 5.22
N ARG A 42 -10.12 -3.59 4.89
CA ARG A 42 -11.07 -4.66 4.54
C ARG A 42 -10.74 -5.24 3.17
N LEU A 43 -10.69 -6.56 3.07
CA LEU A 43 -10.65 -7.25 1.78
C LEU A 43 -12.07 -7.25 1.17
N ALA A 44 -12.17 -7.10 -0.15
CA ALA A 44 -13.45 -7.13 -0.87
C ALA A 44 -14.17 -8.49 -0.72
N LYS A 45 -13.37 -9.54 -0.61
CA LYS A 45 -13.73 -10.94 -0.34
C LYS A 45 -12.49 -11.64 0.22
N PRO A 46 -12.61 -12.83 0.81
CA PRO A 46 -11.44 -13.64 1.17
C PRO A 46 -10.49 -13.80 -0.03
N GLY A 47 -9.18 -13.72 0.22
CA GLY A 47 -8.17 -13.88 -0.83
C GLY A 47 -8.20 -15.27 -1.44
N GLU A 48 -7.96 -15.34 -2.74
CA GLU A 48 -7.84 -16.60 -3.49
C GLU A 48 -6.37 -16.88 -3.80
N LYS A 49 -6.02 -18.17 -3.92
CA LYS A 49 -4.64 -18.57 -4.19
C LYS A 49 -4.17 -18.04 -5.55
N MET A 50 -3.02 -17.36 -5.55
CA MET A 50 -2.36 -16.85 -6.74
C MET A 50 -3.21 -15.86 -7.58
N ALA A 51 -4.16 -15.16 -6.94
CA ALA A 51 -5.06 -14.23 -7.58
C ALA A 51 -4.94 -12.81 -7.00
N LEU A 52 -5.38 -11.83 -7.79
CA LEU A 52 -5.53 -10.45 -7.32
C LEU A 52 -6.65 -10.35 -6.28
N THR A 53 -6.34 -9.68 -5.18
CA THR A 53 -7.27 -9.39 -4.08
C THR A 53 -7.43 -7.88 -3.94
N ARG A 54 -8.68 -7.40 -4.04
CA ARG A 54 -9.03 -5.99 -3.85
C ARG A 54 -9.17 -5.69 -2.37
N PHE A 55 -8.62 -4.56 -1.92
CA PHE A 55 -8.79 -4.06 -0.55
C PHE A 55 -9.29 -2.62 -0.53
N TYR A 56 -9.85 -2.22 0.61
CA TYR A 56 -10.37 -0.89 0.87
C TYR A 56 -10.05 -0.46 2.31
N LEU A 57 -9.68 0.81 2.49
CA LEU A 57 -9.68 1.47 3.79
C LEU A 57 -10.49 2.75 3.65
N ASP A 58 -11.54 2.87 4.46
CA ASP A 58 -12.41 4.04 4.51
C ASP A 58 -11.85 4.99 5.58
N ILE A 59 -11.56 6.24 5.23
CA ILE A 59 -11.04 7.26 6.16
C ILE A 59 -11.83 8.56 6.07
N GLU A 60 -11.71 9.40 7.09
CA GLU A 60 -12.08 10.82 7.03
C GLU A 60 -10.83 11.64 6.74
N TRP A 61 -10.67 12.10 5.49
CA TRP A 61 -9.51 12.91 5.11
C TRP A 61 -9.70 14.37 5.51
N ASP A 62 -8.80 14.87 6.34
CA ASP A 62 -8.82 16.24 6.87
C ASP A 62 -8.22 17.29 5.90
N GLY A 63 -7.74 16.86 4.73
CA GLY A 63 -7.05 17.70 3.74
C GLY A 63 -5.55 17.86 4.02
N GLY A 64 -5.02 17.20 5.05
CA GLY A 64 -3.59 17.15 5.34
C GLY A 64 -2.83 16.30 4.33
N GLU A 65 -1.51 16.44 4.33
CA GLU A 65 -0.66 15.56 3.54
C GLU A 65 -0.69 14.13 4.08
N MET A 66 -0.54 13.15 3.18
CA MET A 66 -0.41 11.75 3.55
C MET A 66 0.76 11.11 2.82
N PHE A 67 1.47 10.22 3.49
CA PHE A 67 2.39 9.28 2.87
C PHE A 67 1.73 7.91 2.84
N LEU A 68 0.95 7.68 1.78
CA LEU A 68 0.16 6.47 1.63
C LEU A 68 1.05 5.28 1.29
N GLN A 69 0.92 4.22 2.08
CA GLN A 69 1.56 2.92 1.84
C GLN A 69 0.55 1.79 2.02
N SER A 70 0.81 0.65 1.38
CA SER A 70 0.10 -0.59 1.64
C SER A 70 1.08 -1.75 1.79
N ARG A 71 0.79 -2.68 2.70
CA ARG A 71 1.60 -3.85 3.01
C ARG A 71 0.75 -5.11 3.00
N ALA A 72 1.04 -6.01 2.07
CA ALA A 72 0.35 -7.29 1.95
C ALA A 72 0.90 -8.35 2.90
N HIS A 73 0.02 -9.18 3.44
CA HIS A 73 0.32 -10.38 4.21
C HIS A 73 -0.32 -11.59 3.52
N ASP A 74 0.40 -12.70 3.42
CA ASP A 74 -0.13 -13.95 2.85
C ASP A 74 -0.28 -15.09 3.87
N ASP A 75 -0.93 -16.16 3.43
CA ASP A 75 -1.18 -17.38 4.20
C ASP A 75 0.09 -18.18 4.56
N THR A 76 1.25 -17.83 4.01
CA THR A 76 2.55 -18.41 4.38
C THR A 76 3.22 -17.67 5.54
N GLY A 77 2.64 -16.55 5.98
CA GLY A 77 3.23 -15.64 6.97
C GLY A 77 4.20 -14.63 6.36
N TYR A 78 4.36 -14.60 5.04
CA TYR A 78 5.20 -13.61 4.37
C TYR A 78 4.54 -12.23 4.44
N VAL A 79 5.35 -11.24 4.79
CA VAL A 79 4.96 -9.83 4.83
C VAL A 79 5.72 -9.08 3.76
N GLN A 80 5.02 -8.26 2.99
CA GLN A 80 5.63 -7.44 1.95
C GLN A 80 6.74 -6.55 2.53
N PRO A 81 7.97 -6.59 1.97
CA PRO A 81 9.12 -5.91 2.53
C PRO A 81 9.15 -4.43 2.16
N THR A 82 9.88 -3.63 2.93
CA THR A 82 10.27 -2.28 2.50
C THR A 82 11.33 -2.35 1.40
N LYS A 83 11.58 -1.22 0.72
CA LYS A 83 12.61 -1.15 -0.31
C LYS A 83 14.01 -1.37 0.27
N ASP A 84 14.26 -0.86 1.47
CA ASP A 84 15.55 -1.00 2.14
C ASP A 84 15.81 -2.44 2.57
N GLN A 85 14.80 -3.15 3.08
CA GLN A 85 14.89 -4.59 3.36
C GLN A 85 15.25 -5.39 2.09
N LEU A 86 14.67 -5.04 0.93
CA LEU A 86 15.04 -5.68 -0.33
C LEU A 86 16.48 -5.35 -0.77
N ARG A 87 16.89 -4.09 -0.65
CA ARG A 87 18.23 -3.64 -1.04
C ARG A 87 19.32 -4.22 -0.15
N GLU A 88 19.07 -4.39 1.14
CA GLU A 88 20.00 -5.01 2.08
C GLU A 88 20.38 -6.43 1.63
N VAL A 89 19.39 -7.18 1.11
CA VAL A 89 19.59 -8.56 0.66
C VAL A 89 20.06 -8.65 -0.80
N ARG A 90 19.60 -7.75 -1.68
CA ARG A 90 19.74 -7.88 -3.15
C ARG A 90 20.63 -6.82 -3.79
N GLY A 91 21.08 -5.82 -3.04
CA GLY A 91 21.76 -4.65 -3.56
C GLY A 91 20.85 -3.76 -4.43
N LEU A 92 21.47 -2.81 -5.13
CA LEU A 92 20.76 -1.79 -5.93
C LEU A 92 20.48 -2.22 -7.38
N ASN A 93 21.11 -3.30 -7.84
CA ASN A 93 21.09 -3.72 -9.26
C ASN A 93 20.18 -4.93 -9.51
N SER A 94 19.20 -5.16 -8.64
CA SER A 94 18.18 -6.21 -8.83
C SER A 94 17.09 -5.72 -9.78
N ILE A 95 17.10 -6.20 -11.01
CA ILE A 95 16.20 -5.72 -12.09
C ILE A 95 14.79 -6.32 -11.97
N TYR A 96 14.66 -7.51 -11.38
CA TYR A 96 13.41 -8.27 -11.32
C TYR A 96 12.87 -8.39 -9.88
N HIS A 97 11.59 -8.77 -9.78
CA HIS A 97 10.93 -9.11 -8.52
C HIS A 97 11.00 -8.00 -7.45
N ASN A 98 10.86 -6.74 -7.88
CA ASN A 98 10.73 -5.63 -6.95
C ASN A 98 9.31 -5.55 -6.40
N ASN A 99 9.10 -6.16 -5.24
CA ASN A 99 7.83 -6.18 -4.53
C ASN A 99 7.84 -5.29 -3.27
N CYS A 100 8.74 -4.30 -3.20
CA CYS A 100 8.79 -3.41 -2.04
C CYS A 100 7.46 -2.65 -1.85
N ILE A 101 7.18 -2.28 -0.61
CA ILE A 101 6.13 -1.32 -0.28
C ILE A 101 6.33 -0.04 -1.11
N GLN A 102 5.25 0.42 -1.75
CA GLN A 102 5.19 1.65 -2.52
C GLN A 102 4.69 2.80 -1.65
N THR A 103 5.26 4.00 -1.82
CA THR A 103 4.78 5.21 -1.16
C THR A 103 4.19 6.19 -2.16
N TRP A 104 3.03 6.75 -1.85
CA TRP A 104 2.46 7.90 -2.56
C TRP A 104 2.38 9.09 -1.61
N TRP A 105 3.02 10.20 -1.97
CA TRP A 105 2.83 11.46 -1.26
C TRP A 105 1.59 12.15 -1.81
N VAL A 106 0.52 12.15 -1.02
CA VAL A 106 -0.70 12.90 -1.30
C VAL A 106 -0.55 14.27 -0.70
N LYS A 107 -0.56 15.28 -1.57
CA LYS A 107 -0.45 16.69 -1.18
C LYS A 107 -1.80 17.24 -0.72
N PRO A 108 -1.84 18.37 0.00
CA PRO A 108 -3.10 19.02 0.41
C PRO A 108 -4.03 19.40 -0.75
N ASN A 109 -3.50 19.58 -1.96
CA ASN A 109 -4.28 19.81 -3.17
C ASN A 109 -4.88 18.53 -3.78
N GLY A 110 -4.67 17.37 -3.15
CA GLY A 110 -5.16 16.06 -3.57
C GLY A 110 -4.31 15.38 -4.64
N GLU A 111 -3.27 16.01 -5.19
CA GLU A 111 -2.35 15.38 -6.13
C GLU A 111 -1.48 14.33 -5.42
N ALA A 112 -1.12 13.27 -6.13
CA ALA A 112 -0.32 12.18 -5.58
C ALA A 112 0.96 11.97 -6.40
N GLU A 113 2.10 11.94 -5.71
CA GLU A 113 3.42 11.73 -6.32
C GLU A 113 4.03 10.40 -5.90
N ASN A 114 4.73 9.76 -6.82
CA ASN A 114 5.55 8.58 -6.52
C ASN A 114 6.82 9.06 -5.82
N VAL A 115 6.99 8.67 -4.56
CA VAL A 115 8.14 9.07 -3.75
C VAL A 115 8.76 7.85 -3.07
N GLU A 116 9.99 8.03 -2.61
CA GLU A 116 10.67 7.12 -1.69
C GLU A 116 10.87 7.86 -0.36
N ILE A 117 10.60 7.18 0.75
CA ILE A 117 10.83 7.70 2.10
C ILE A 117 11.69 6.70 2.86
N SER A 118 12.60 7.22 3.70
CA SER A 118 13.57 6.47 4.50
C SER A 118 13.01 6.16 5.88
#